data_AF-A0A1G1YH81-F1
#
_entry.id   AF-A0A1G1YH81-F1
#
_cell.length_a   1.000
_cell.length_b   1.000
_cell.length_c   1.000
_cell.angle_alpha   90.00
_cell.angle_beta   90.00
_cell.angle_gamma   90.00
#
_symmetry.space_group_name_H-M   'P 1'
#
loop_
_entity.id
_entity.type
_entity.pdbx_description
1 polymer ?
#
loop_
_entity_poly.entity_id
_entity_poly.type
_entity_poly.pdbx_seq_one_letter_code
_entity_poly.pdbx_strand_id
1 'polypeptide(L)'
;MSNALNRIFAFIFFAIILFMLLWMPTWTKINLGDIPSISYSPPWIGFLVILIGLGYEMFRPSLNLKRDMNWKWLLAGIFLFLIILIMIIVQEIWLPYKQGYSIFRMRSFEFPIGSGSLSVWPQLLYDLLNVHSTDTTALALLFGTLFLTRSTPQTSKSYKLMLIGAVIFTAFLMLGHFSFLIFNIDPTGGYYSRFTRIELLSQYWFQWDFWSELVVLAGALWLLFKGKKPVIVTKTN
;
A
#
# COMPACT_ATOMS: atom_id res chain seq x y z
N MET A 1 22.82 -16.47 5.96
CA MET A 1 22.43 -15.17 5.38
C MET A 1 22.06 -14.28 6.55
N SER A 2 22.67 -13.10 6.66
CA SER A 2 22.79 -12.40 7.94
C SER A 2 21.43 -12.02 8.53
N ASN A 3 21.18 -12.45 9.77
CA ASN A 3 20.06 -12.00 10.60
C ASN A 3 19.94 -10.46 10.63
N ALA A 4 21.02 -9.73 10.38
CA ALA A 4 21.01 -8.27 10.30
C ALA A 4 20.22 -7.75 9.09
N LEU A 5 20.30 -8.39 7.92
CA LEU A 5 19.60 -7.92 6.71
C LEU A 5 18.08 -8.02 6.88
N ASN A 6 17.59 -9.10 7.50
CA ASN A 6 16.19 -9.24 7.85
C ASN A 6 15.72 -8.17 8.85
N ARG A 7 16.54 -7.87 9.86
CA ARG A 7 16.22 -6.84 10.86
C ARG A 7 16.17 -5.45 10.25
N ILE A 8 17.12 -5.12 9.37
CA ILE A 8 17.14 -3.84 8.64
C ILE A 8 15.90 -3.73 7.75
N PHE A 9 15.61 -4.77 6.96
CA PHE A 9 14.39 -4.84 6.15
C PHE A 9 13.14 -4.60 7.00
N ALA A 10 13.01 -5.34 8.11
CA ALA A 10 11.85 -5.24 8.98
C ALA A 10 11.73 -3.85 9.61
N PHE A 11 12.84 -3.26 10.06
CA PHE A 11 12.86 -1.91 10.63
C PHE A 11 12.45 -0.84 9.62
N ILE A 12 12.98 -0.90 8.39
CA ILE A 12 12.63 0.05 7.33
C ILE A 12 11.13 0.00 7.05
N PHE A 13 10.57 -1.19 6.80
CA PHE A 13 9.15 -1.32 6.51
C PHE A 13 8.26 -1.02 7.72
N PHE A 14 8.74 -1.31 8.93
CA PHE A 14 8.04 -0.93 10.16
C PHE A 14 7.93 0.59 10.27
N ALA A 15 9.03 1.31 10.04
CA ALA A 15 9.04 2.77 10.07
C ALA A 15 8.15 3.38 8.98
N ILE A 16 8.21 2.86 7.74
CA ILE A 16 7.35 3.31 6.63
C ILE A 16 5.87 3.15 6.98
N ILE A 17 5.47 1.96 7.42
CA ILE A 17 4.05 1.68 7.73
C ILE A 17 3.60 2.49 8.95
N LEU A 18 4.41 2.55 10.01
CA LEU A 18 4.08 3.34 11.20
C LEU A 18 3.93 4.82 10.86
N PHE A 19 4.85 5.37 10.07
CA PHE A 19 4.79 6.75 9.64
C PHE A 19 3.52 7.03 8.83
N MET A 20 3.19 6.17 7.86
CA MET A 20 1.96 6.26 7.08
C MET A 20 0.71 6.20 7.98
N LEU A 21 0.67 5.29 8.97
CA LEU A 21 -0.44 5.21 9.94
C LEU A 21 -0.62 6.51 10.73
N LEU A 22 0.47 7.13 11.16
CA LEU A 22 0.45 8.39 11.90
C LEU A 22 0.09 9.58 11.00
N TRP A 23 0.44 9.50 9.71
CA TRP A 23 0.14 10.53 8.71
C TRP A 23 -1.33 10.53 8.28
N MET A 24 -1.95 9.36 8.19
CA MET A 24 -3.28 9.17 7.62
C MET A 24 -4.40 10.02 8.26
N PRO A 25 -4.51 10.18 9.59
CA PRO A 25 -5.50 11.08 10.17
C PRO A 25 -5.36 12.54 9.67
N THR A 26 -4.13 13.02 9.55
CA THR A 26 -3.83 14.35 9.01
C THR A 26 -4.18 14.42 7.54
N TRP A 27 -3.78 13.41 6.76
CA TRP A 27 -4.10 13.30 5.34
C TRP A 27 -5.62 13.33 5.09
N THR A 28 -6.39 12.55 5.85
CA THR A 28 -7.86 12.53 5.78
C THR A 28 -8.42 13.90 6.06
N LYS A 29 -7.96 14.57 7.13
CA LYS A 29 -8.43 15.91 7.46
C LYS A 29 -8.08 16.96 6.39
N ILE A 30 -6.93 16.83 5.73
CA ILE A 30 -6.49 17.69 4.63
C ILE A 30 -7.35 17.49 3.37
N ASN A 31 -7.69 16.25 3.00
CA ASN A 31 -8.32 15.95 1.71
C ASN A 31 -9.85 15.80 1.79
N LEU A 32 -10.37 15.44 2.97
CA LEU A 32 -11.76 15.05 3.18
C LEU A 32 -12.47 15.93 4.22
N GLY A 33 -11.75 16.73 5.02
CA GLY A 33 -12.32 17.57 6.08
C GLY A 33 -12.66 16.78 7.34
N ASP A 34 -13.53 17.32 8.19
CA ASP A 34 -13.99 16.66 9.41
C ASP A 34 -15.07 15.60 9.11
N ILE A 35 -14.68 14.53 8.43
CA ILE A 35 -15.50 13.32 8.33
C ILE A 35 -15.40 12.58 9.67
N PRO A 36 -16.51 12.10 10.27
CA PRO A 36 -16.45 11.29 11.48
C PRO A 36 -15.52 10.09 11.26
N SER A 37 -14.40 10.12 11.98
CA SER A 37 -13.24 9.23 11.91
C SER A 37 -13.54 7.75 12.18
N ILE A 38 -14.80 7.41 12.44
CA ILE A 38 -15.27 6.09 12.85
C ILE A 38 -15.46 5.14 11.66
N SER A 39 -15.70 5.65 10.44
CA SER A 39 -15.95 4.79 9.26
C SER A 39 -14.72 4.05 8.71
N TYR A 40 -13.51 4.39 9.15
CA TYR A 40 -12.27 3.77 8.67
C TYR A 40 -11.70 2.72 9.62
N SER A 41 -12.36 2.37 10.73
CA SER A 41 -11.77 1.53 11.79
C SER A 41 -11.38 0.08 11.39
N PRO A 42 -12.10 -0.66 10.51
CA PRO A 42 -11.77 -2.06 10.23
C PRO A 42 -10.48 -2.30 9.41
N PRO A 43 -10.17 -1.52 8.35
CA PRO A 43 -8.94 -1.67 7.59
C PRO A 43 -7.67 -1.57 8.46
N TRP A 44 -7.60 -0.62 9.41
CA TRP A 44 -6.39 -0.38 10.20
C TRP A 44 -5.93 -1.58 11.03
N ILE A 45 -6.83 -2.50 11.38
CA ILE A 45 -6.48 -3.75 12.07
C ILE A 45 -5.46 -4.55 11.23
N GLY A 46 -5.60 -4.56 9.91
CA GLY A 46 -4.66 -5.23 9.01
C GLY A 46 -3.24 -4.66 9.12
N PHE A 47 -3.10 -3.33 9.17
CA PHE A 47 -1.80 -2.68 9.37
C PHE A 47 -1.19 -2.96 10.74
N LEU A 48 -1.99 -3.01 11.81
CA LEU A 48 -1.51 -3.39 13.14
C LEU A 48 -0.93 -4.82 13.13
N VAL A 49 -1.61 -5.76 12.46
CA VAL A 49 -1.12 -7.14 12.31
C VAL A 49 0.18 -7.18 11.50
N ILE A 50 0.30 -6.38 10.43
CA ILE A 50 1.53 -6.24 9.66
C ILE A 50 2.67 -5.70 10.53
N LEU A 51 2.44 -4.63 11.30
CA LEU A 51 3.43 -4.06 12.21
C LEU A 51 3.88 -5.06 13.28
N ILE A 52 2.97 -5.86 13.83
CA ILE A 52 3.32 -6.95 14.75
C ILE A 52 4.21 -7.98 14.04
N GLY A 53 3.90 -8.35 12.79
CA GLY A 53 4.72 -9.25 11.99
C GLY A 53 6.13 -8.70 11.74
N LEU A 54 6.25 -7.41 11.39
CA LEU A 54 7.53 -6.72 11.18
C LEU A 54 8.32 -6.59 12.49
N GLY A 55 7.67 -6.19 13.58
CA GLY A 55 8.28 -6.13 14.91
C GLY A 55 8.79 -7.51 15.34
N TYR A 56 8.02 -8.57 15.13
CA TYR A 56 8.48 -9.93 15.38
C TYR A 56 9.74 -10.27 14.57
N GLU A 57 9.81 -9.88 13.30
CA GLU A 57 10.99 -10.10 12.46
C GLU A 57 12.22 -9.32 12.95
N MET A 58 12.04 -8.10 13.49
CA MET A 58 13.13 -7.33 14.09
C MET A 58 13.77 -8.04 15.29
N PHE A 59 12.97 -8.75 16.10
CA PHE A 59 13.46 -9.45 17.29
C PHE A 59 13.88 -10.90 17.00
N ARG A 60 13.12 -11.60 16.15
CA ARG A 60 13.27 -13.02 15.80
C ARG A 60 13.24 -13.19 14.27
N PRO A 61 14.36 -12.86 13.59
CA PRO A 61 14.41 -12.91 12.13
C PRO A 61 14.22 -14.33 11.62
N SER A 62 13.29 -14.49 10.67
CA SER A 62 12.89 -15.77 10.08
C SER A 62 12.63 -15.69 8.57
N LEU A 63 12.63 -14.48 7.98
CA LEU A 63 12.48 -14.29 6.54
C LEU A 63 13.65 -14.89 5.77
N ASN A 64 13.36 -15.33 4.55
CA ASN A 64 14.36 -15.77 3.59
C ASN A 64 14.39 -14.81 2.42
N LEU A 65 15.16 -13.73 2.57
CA LEU A 65 15.27 -12.65 1.59
C LEU A 65 16.09 -13.02 0.33
N LYS A 66 16.43 -14.30 0.14
CA LYS A 66 16.96 -14.77 -1.15
C LYS A 66 15.92 -14.59 -2.24
N ARG A 67 16.37 -14.19 -3.42
CA ARG A 67 15.50 -14.06 -4.60
C ARG A 67 14.83 -15.40 -4.95
N ASP A 68 13.52 -15.36 -5.16
CA ASP A 68 12.74 -16.43 -5.75
C ASP A 68 12.72 -16.26 -7.27
N MET A 69 12.88 -17.37 -7.98
CA MET A 69 12.92 -17.42 -9.45
C MET A 69 11.61 -17.92 -10.05
N ASN A 70 10.60 -18.20 -9.21
CA ASN A 70 9.28 -18.57 -9.70
C ASN A 70 8.64 -17.40 -10.45
N TRP A 71 8.36 -17.62 -11.74
CA TRP A 71 7.84 -16.59 -12.65
C TRP A 71 6.57 -15.91 -12.17
N LYS A 72 5.67 -16.65 -11.50
CA LYS A 72 4.40 -16.08 -11.00
C LYS A 72 4.64 -15.00 -9.95
N TRP A 73 5.56 -15.25 -9.03
CA TRP A 73 5.92 -14.31 -7.98
C TRP A 73 6.80 -13.18 -8.49
N LEU A 74 7.66 -13.46 -9.47
CA LEU A 74 8.41 -12.44 -10.17
C LEU A 74 7.47 -11.44 -10.86
N LEU A 75 6.50 -11.93 -11.63
CA LEU A 75 5.51 -11.11 -12.31
C LEU A 75 4.69 -10.27 -11.31
N ALA A 76 4.20 -10.88 -10.22
CA ALA A 76 3.46 -10.16 -9.20
C ALA A 76 4.30 -9.04 -8.56
N GLY A 77 5.55 -9.34 -8.20
CA GLY A 77 6.46 -8.34 -7.63
C GLY A 77 6.80 -7.20 -8.59
N ILE A 78 7.11 -7.53 -9.85
CA ILE A 78 7.38 -6.53 -10.90
C ILE A 78 6.14 -5.68 -11.17
N PHE A 79 4.96 -6.28 -11.22
CA PHE A 79 3.70 -5.57 -11.45
C PHE A 79 3.42 -4.55 -10.33
N LEU A 80 3.59 -4.95 -9.07
CA LEU A 80 3.42 -4.04 -7.93
C LEU A 80 4.44 -2.89 -7.97
N PHE A 81 5.69 -3.18 -8.34
CA PHE A 81 6.70 -2.14 -8.51
C PHE A 81 6.37 -1.19 -9.67
N LEU A 82 5.83 -1.72 -10.77
CA LEU A 82 5.41 -0.93 -11.92
C LEU A 82 4.27 0.03 -11.56
N ILE A 83 3.31 -0.40 -10.73
CA ILE A 83 2.26 0.49 -10.22
C ILE A 83 2.86 1.68 -9.49
N ILE A 84 3.82 1.46 -8.59
CA ILE A 84 4.51 2.55 -7.87
C ILE A 84 5.20 3.49 -8.85
N LEU A 85 5.92 2.95 -9.84
CA LEU A 85 6.64 3.76 -10.83
C LEU A 85 5.67 4.59 -11.69
N ILE A 86 4.54 4.00 -12.10
CA ILE A 86 3.50 4.72 -12.85
C ILE A 86 2.87 5.81 -11.97
N MET A 87 2.56 5.52 -10.70
CA MET A 87 2.05 6.52 -9.75
C MET A 87 2.99 7.72 -9.67
N ILE A 88 4.28 7.47 -9.45
CA ILE A 88 5.32 8.51 -9.42
C ILE A 88 5.31 9.30 -10.73
N ILE A 89 5.36 8.65 -11.90
CA ILE A 89 5.37 9.35 -13.19
C ILE A 89 4.12 10.22 -13.36
N VAL A 90 2.94 9.68 -13.11
CA VAL A 90 1.72 10.45 -13.35
C VAL A 90 1.59 11.61 -12.38
N GLN A 91 1.95 11.42 -11.11
CA GLN A 91 1.77 12.44 -10.09
C GLN A 91 2.89 13.50 -10.11
N GLU A 92 4.12 13.13 -10.44
CA GLU A 92 5.28 14.04 -10.47
C GLU A 92 5.57 14.62 -11.86
N ILE A 93 5.15 13.95 -12.93
CA ILE A 93 5.47 14.35 -14.31
C ILE A 93 4.21 14.76 -15.07
N TRP A 94 3.11 13.99 -15.01
CA TRP A 94 1.95 14.27 -15.88
C TRP A 94 0.97 15.30 -15.31
N LEU A 95 0.55 15.16 -14.05
CA LEU A 95 -0.35 16.09 -13.36
C LEU A 95 0.21 17.52 -13.19
N PRO A 96 1.51 17.74 -12.94
CA PRO A 96 2.04 19.08 -12.72
C PRO A 96 2.30 19.92 -13.97
N TYR A 97 1.77 19.58 -15.14
CA TYR A 97 1.78 20.48 -16.31
C TYR A 97 0.81 21.67 -16.20
N LYS A 98 0.68 22.25 -14.99
CA LYS A 98 0.21 23.63 -14.82
C LYS A 98 1.41 24.55 -15.03
N GLN A 99 1.25 25.53 -15.92
CA GLN A 99 2.27 26.55 -16.17
C GLN A 99 2.75 27.17 -14.84
N GLY A 100 4.04 27.03 -14.52
CA GLY A 100 4.64 27.56 -13.28
C GLY A 100 4.77 26.58 -12.09
N TYR A 101 4.53 25.28 -12.26
CA TYR A 101 4.84 24.27 -11.23
C TYR A 101 6.35 24.20 -10.93
N SER A 102 6.70 24.13 -9.65
CA SER A 102 8.08 23.91 -9.19
C SER A 102 8.08 23.15 -7.86
N ILE A 103 8.86 22.07 -7.82
CA ILE A 103 8.97 21.14 -6.69
C ILE A 103 9.53 21.84 -5.42
N PHE A 104 10.33 22.89 -5.59
CA PHE A 104 10.96 23.62 -4.49
C PHE A 104 10.12 24.82 -3.98
N ARG A 105 8.89 25.01 -4.47
CA ARG A 105 8.01 26.07 -3.99
C ARG A 105 7.41 25.75 -2.63
N MET A 106 6.76 26.74 -2.04
CA MET A 106 5.86 26.55 -0.89
C MET A 106 4.42 26.42 -1.41
N ARG A 107 3.65 25.51 -0.81
CA ARG A 107 2.23 25.33 -1.04
C ARG A 107 1.46 25.88 0.15
N SER A 108 0.54 26.79 -0.10
CA SER A 108 -0.46 27.20 0.89
C SER A 108 -1.74 26.37 0.72
N PHE A 109 -2.31 25.93 1.84
CA PHE A 109 -3.61 25.27 1.89
C PHE A 109 -4.30 25.56 3.21
N GLU A 110 -5.62 25.52 3.21
CA GLU A 110 -6.42 25.74 4.42
C GLU A 110 -6.46 24.45 5.26
N PHE A 111 -6.21 24.55 6.57
CA PHE A 111 -6.24 23.38 7.45
C PHE A 111 -6.74 23.72 8.87
N PRO A 112 -7.82 23.05 9.34
CA PRO A 112 -8.74 22.21 8.57
C PRO A 112 -9.43 22.96 7.41
N ILE A 113 -9.93 22.22 6.42
CA ILE A 113 -10.81 22.79 5.40
C ILE A 113 -12.01 23.46 6.10
N GLY A 114 -12.27 24.75 5.80
CA GLY A 114 -13.37 25.53 6.39
C GLY A 114 -13.02 26.27 7.68
N SER A 115 -11.76 26.25 8.12
CA SER A 115 -11.28 26.97 9.31
C SER A 115 -10.88 28.43 9.08
N GLY A 116 -10.69 28.85 7.83
CA GLY A 116 -10.09 30.12 7.45
C GLY A 116 -8.58 30.23 7.74
N SER A 117 -7.96 29.19 8.30
CA SER A 117 -6.54 29.18 8.67
C SER A 117 -5.67 28.60 7.55
N LEU A 118 -4.77 29.42 7.01
CA LEU A 118 -3.83 29.03 5.95
C LEU A 118 -2.54 28.45 6.55
N SER A 119 -2.23 27.21 6.17
CA SER A 119 -0.96 26.53 6.44
C SER A 119 -0.06 26.60 5.21
N VAL A 120 1.25 26.75 5.41
CA VAL A 120 2.26 26.85 4.33
C VAL A 120 3.31 25.77 4.50
N TRP A 121 3.42 24.86 3.53
CA TRP A 121 4.31 23.71 3.57
C TRP A 121 5.23 23.69 2.34
N PRO A 122 6.43 23.09 2.40
CA PRO A 122 7.22 22.82 1.20
C PRO A 122 6.43 21.94 0.22
N GLN A 123 6.37 22.32 -1.06
CA GLN A 123 5.65 21.60 -2.11
C GLN A 123 6.17 20.17 -2.23
N LEU A 124 7.49 19.97 -2.26
CA LEU A 124 8.11 18.65 -2.26
C LEU A 124 7.63 17.79 -1.08
N LEU A 125 7.54 18.35 0.13
CA LEU A 125 7.10 17.62 1.31
C LEU A 125 5.61 17.28 1.22
N TYR A 126 4.79 18.24 0.77
CA TYR A 126 3.37 18.02 0.56
C TYR A 126 3.14 16.92 -0.48
N ASP A 127 3.81 16.98 -1.62
CA ASP A 127 3.67 15.98 -2.68
C ASP A 127 4.16 14.62 -2.15
N LEU A 128 5.34 14.52 -1.54
CA LEU A 128 5.82 13.27 -0.92
C LEU A 128 4.81 12.62 0.03
N LEU A 129 4.21 13.42 0.91
CA LEU A 129 3.28 12.92 1.92
C LEU A 129 1.88 12.65 1.36
N ASN A 130 1.39 13.49 0.46
CA ASN A 130 0.04 13.41 -0.06
C ASN A 130 -0.10 12.35 -1.17
N VAL A 131 1.02 12.05 -1.84
CA VAL A 131 1.07 11.28 -3.08
C VAL A 131 1.72 9.92 -2.87
N HIS A 132 2.86 9.88 -2.18
CA HIS A 132 3.70 8.67 -2.05
C HIS A 132 3.60 7.99 -0.68
N SER A 133 3.08 8.67 0.34
CA SER A 133 2.85 8.10 1.68
C SER A 133 1.45 7.52 1.80
N THR A 134 1.07 6.71 0.81
CA THR A 134 -0.21 6.01 0.74
C THR A 134 -0.06 4.53 1.12
N ASP A 135 -1.16 3.95 1.56
CA ASP A 135 -1.34 2.51 1.78
C ASP A 135 -1.02 1.68 0.54
N THR A 136 -1.50 2.10 -0.63
CA THR A 136 -1.17 1.50 -1.94
C THR A 136 0.33 1.35 -2.11
N THR A 137 1.08 2.44 -1.90
CA THR A 137 2.53 2.48 -2.11
C THR A 137 3.27 1.62 -1.08
N ALA A 138 2.91 1.74 0.20
CA ALA A 138 3.55 1.01 1.28
C ALA A 138 3.35 -0.51 1.14
N LEU A 139 2.13 -0.96 0.82
CA LEU A 139 1.81 -2.38 0.66
C LEU A 139 2.37 -2.94 -0.64
N ALA A 140 2.28 -2.21 -1.75
CA ALA A 140 2.88 -2.64 -3.02
C ALA A 140 4.40 -2.81 -2.88
N LEU A 141 5.08 -1.91 -2.15
CA LEU A 141 6.51 -2.01 -1.93
C LEU A 141 6.88 -3.18 -1.01
N LEU A 142 6.17 -3.34 0.11
CA LEU A 142 6.40 -4.43 1.07
C LEU A 142 6.15 -5.79 0.42
N PHE A 143 4.94 -6.01 -0.12
CA PHE A 143 4.55 -7.30 -0.69
C PHE A 143 5.17 -7.54 -2.05
N GLY A 144 5.42 -6.51 -2.85
CA GLY A 144 6.23 -6.62 -4.05
C GLY A 144 7.61 -7.16 -3.73
N THR A 145 8.28 -6.62 -2.70
CA THR A 145 9.58 -7.14 -2.25
C THR A 145 9.46 -8.56 -1.70
N LEU A 146 8.48 -8.82 -0.82
CA LEU A 146 8.32 -10.14 -0.20
C LEU A 146 7.98 -11.24 -1.21
N PHE A 147 7.17 -10.95 -2.25
CA PHE A 147 6.87 -11.90 -3.31
C PHE A 147 8.12 -12.30 -4.09
N LEU A 148 9.07 -11.39 -4.28
CA LEU A 148 10.36 -11.67 -4.91
C LEU A 148 11.30 -12.51 -4.04
N THR A 149 10.95 -12.80 -2.78
CA THR A 149 11.81 -13.53 -1.83
C THR A 149 11.38 -14.99 -1.68
N ARG A 150 12.28 -15.86 -1.21
CA ARG A 150 11.98 -17.27 -0.89
C ARG A 150 11.29 -17.46 0.46
N SER A 151 10.82 -16.38 1.09
CA SER A 151 10.07 -16.46 2.34
C SER A 151 8.76 -17.22 2.12
N THR A 152 8.39 -18.07 3.09
CA THR A 152 7.12 -18.81 3.06
C THR A 152 6.44 -18.76 4.42
N PRO A 153 5.09 -18.69 4.48
CA PRO A 153 4.38 -18.64 5.76
C PRO A 153 4.51 -19.92 6.59
N GLN A 154 4.93 -21.03 5.97
CA GLN A 154 5.21 -22.30 6.63
C GLN A 154 6.52 -22.22 7.45
N THR A 155 7.52 -21.49 6.94
CA THR A 155 8.83 -21.38 7.58
C THR A 155 8.99 -20.12 8.44
N SER A 156 8.25 -19.05 8.15
CA SER A 156 8.38 -17.74 8.80
C SER A 156 7.06 -17.29 9.43
N LYS A 157 7.05 -17.19 10.76
CA LYS A 157 5.88 -16.71 11.53
C LYS A 157 5.61 -15.23 11.27
N SER A 158 6.65 -14.40 11.19
CA SER A 158 6.53 -12.97 10.83
C SER A 158 5.90 -12.81 9.45
N TYR A 159 6.35 -13.59 8.46
CA TYR A 159 5.77 -13.53 7.12
C TYR A 159 4.31 -13.95 7.11
N LYS A 160 3.97 -15.02 7.83
CA LYS A 160 2.58 -15.43 7.99
C LYS A 160 1.71 -14.32 8.59
N LEU A 161 2.18 -13.64 9.64
CA LEU A 161 1.47 -12.51 10.25
C LEU A 161 1.29 -11.37 9.26
N MET A 162 2.35 -10.96 8.55
CA MET A 162 2.27 -9.91 7.53
C MET A 162 1.24 -10.26 6.44
N LEU A 163 1.21 -11.49 5.95
CA LEU A 163 0.23 -11.94 4.97
C LEU A 163 -1.21 -11.92 5.52
N ILE A 164 -1.42 -12.32 6.77
CA ILE A 164 -2.75 -12.25 7.42
C ILE A 164 -3.22 -10.80 7.50
N GLY A 165 -2.35 -9.89 7.96
CA GLY A 165 -2.69 -8.48 8.04
C GLY A 165 -3.00 -7.86 6.67
N ALA A 166 -2.25 -8.26 5.63
CA ALA A 166 -2.53 -7.85 4.26
C ALA A 166 -3.89 -8.36 3.76
N VAL A 167 -4.24 -9.62 4.03
CA VAL A 167 -5.54 -10.17 3.68
C VAL A 167 -6.67 -9.41 4.38
N ILE A 168 -6.55 -9.14 5.68
CA ILE A 168 -7.55 -8.38 6.42
C ILE A 168 -7.76 -7.02 5.75
N PHE A 169 -6.67 -6.28 5.53
CA PHE A 169 -6.74 -4.94 4.94
C PHE A 169 -7.33 -4.95 3.52
N THR A 170 -6.72 -5.70 2.62
CA THR A 170 -7.10 -5.70 1.20
C THR A 170 -8.47 -6.33 0.97
N ALA A 171 -8.92 -7.28 1.79
CA ALA A 171 -10.28 -7.81 1.69
C ALA A 171 -11.33 -6.74 2.06
N PHE A 172 -11.06 -5.92 3.08
CA PHE A 172 -11.95 -4.81 3.45
C PHE A 172 -12.02 -3.75 2.35
N LEU A 173 -10.88 -3.36 1.76
CA LEU A 173 -10.86 -2.39 0.67
C LEU A 173 -11.55 -2.92 -0.59
N MET A 174 -11.24 -4.16 -0.98
CA MET A 174 -11.91 -4.81 -2.12
C MET A 174 -13.42 -4.94 -1.90
N LEU A 175 -13.87 -5.26 -0.67
CA LEU A 175 -15.29 -5.25 -0.33
C LEU A 175 -15.88 -3.85 -0.51
N GLY A 176 -15.14 -2.80 -0.15
CA GLY A 176 -15.53 -1.42 -0.37
C GLY A 176 -15.67 -1.07 -1.85
N HIS A 177 -14.67 -1.41 -2.65
CA HIS A 177 -14.68 -1.26 -4.11
C HIS A 177 -15.89 -1.95 -4.75
N PHE A 178 -16.13 -3.22 -4.42
CA PHE A 178 -17.27 -3.96 -4.97
C PHE A 178 -18.62 -3.45 -4.47
N SER A 179 -18.72 -3.02 -3.21
CA SER A 179 -19.96 -2.46 -2.66
C SER A 179 -20.39 -1.21 -3.43
N PHE A 180 -19.44 -0.35 -3.77
CA PHE A 180 -19.72 0.83 -4.58
C PHE A 180 -20.06 0.49 -6.02
N LEU A 181 -19.25 -0.35 -6.69
CA LEU A 181 -19.44 -0.68 -8.10
C LEU A 181 -20.76 -1.44 -8.37
N ILE A 182 -21.16 -2.34 -7.48
CA ILE A 182 -22.34 -3.20 -7.66
C ILE A 182 -23.59 -2.54 -7.09
N PHE A 183 -23.52 -2.05 -5.85
CA PHE A 183 -24.69 -1.60 -5.09
C PHE A 183 -24.79 -0.08 -4.96
N ASN A 184 -23.81 0.68 -5.47
CA ASN A 184 -23.74 2.13 -5.30
C ASN A 184 -23.72 2.57 -3.82
N ILE A 185 -23.21 1.69 -2.94
CA ILE A 185 -23.03 1.97 -1.51
C ILE A 185 -21.58 2.40 -1.33
N ASP A 186 -21.37 3.61 -0.82
CA ASP A 186 -20.02 4.13 -0.53
C ASP A 186 -19.64 3.87 0.95
N PRO A 187 -18.77 2.89 1.24
CA PRO A 187 -18.34 2.61 2.60
C PRO A 187 -17.19 3.51 3.06
N THR A 188 -16.67 4.38 2.19
CA THR A 188 -15.52 5.27 2.47
C THR A 188 -15.96 6.62 3.04
N GLY A 189 -17.23 6.77 3.42
CA GLY A 189 -17.74 8.01 4.01
C GLY A 189 -17.89 9.16 3.01
N GLY A 190 -18.05 8.86 1.72
CA GLY A 190 -18.37 9.84 0.68
C GLY A 190 -17.22 10.20 -0.26
N TYR A 191 -16.13 9.42 -0.28
CA TYR A 191 -15.03 9.63 -1.23
C TYR A 191 -15.41 9.18 -2.65
N TYR A 192 -16.04 8.01 -2.78
CA TYR A 192 -16.51 7.52 -4.09
C TYR A 192 -17.84 8.14 -4.52
N SER A 193 -18.68 8.58 -3.57
CA SER A 193 -20.00 9.17 -3.86
C SER A 193 -19.96 10.46 -4.69
N ARG A 194 -18.78 11.05 -4.87
CA ARG A 194 -18.54 12.22 -5.75
C ARG A 194 -18.50 11.86 -7.24
N PHE A 195 -18.38 10.58 -7.56
CA PHE A 195 -18.27 10.07 -8.92
C PHE A 195 -19.46 9.17 -9.24
N THR A 196 -19.91 9.17 -10.49
CA THR A 196 -20.70 8.06 -11.02
C THR A 196 -19.83 6.81 -11.14
N ARG A 197 -20.44 5.62 -11.22
CA ARG A 197 -19.69 4.35 -11.38
C ARG A 197 -18.77 4.35 -12.62
N ILE A 198 -19.24 4.91 -13.73
CA ILE A 198 -18.46 5.01 -14.97
C ILE A 198 -17.30 6.00 -14.79
N GLU A 199 -17.55 7.14 -14.16
CA GLU A 199 -16.52 8.12 -13.86
C GLU A 199 -15.44 7.53 -12.95
N LEU A 200 -15.81 6.80 -11.90
CA LEU A 200 -14.86 6.14 -11.00
C LEU A 200 -14.01 5.10 -11.74
N LEU A 201 -14.64 4.25 -12.56
CA LEU A 201 -13.91 3.26 -13.37
C LEU A 201 -12.96 3.91 -14.39
N SER A 202 -13.27 5.12 -14.85
CA SER A 202 -12.39 5.89 -15.73
C SER A 202 -11.23 6.58 -15.00
N GLN A 203 -11.26 6.64 -13.66
CA GLN A 203 -10.19 7.23 -12.89
C GLN A 203 -8.96 6.31 -12.86
N TYR A 204 -7.83 6.80 -13.36
CA TYR A 204 -6.58 6.04 -13.39
C TYR A 204 -6.11 5.65 -11.97
N TRP A 205 -6.30 6.53 -10.98
CA TRP A 205 -5.86 6.31 -9.61
C TRP A 205 -6.64 5.16 -8.95
N PHE A 206 -7.94 5.06 -9.26
CA PHE A 206 -8.80 3.97 -8.81
C PHE A 206 -8.33 2.64 -9.38
N GLN A 207 -7.96 2.61 -10.66
CA GLN A 207 -7.45 1.39 -11.30
C GLN A 207 -6.18 0.89 -10.62
N TRP A 208 -5.23 1.78 -10.32
CA TRP A 208 -3.98 1.39 -9.68
C TRP A 208 -4.20 0.84 -8.28
N ASP A 209 -5.04 1.50 -7.51
CA ASP A 209 -5.38 1.08 -6.16
C ASP A 209 -6.02 -0.32 -6.19
N PHE A 210 -7.09 -0.47 -6.97
CA PHE A 210 -7.79 -1.73 -7.17
C PHE A 210 -6.88 -2.88 -7.59
N TRP A 211 -6.05 -2.68 -8.63
CA TRP A 211 -5.17 -3.74 -9.12
C TRP A 211 -4.04 -4.08 -8.15
N SER A 212 -3.50 -3.08 -7.45
CA SER A 212 -2.47 -3.32 -6.44
C SER A 212 -3.00 -4.17 -5.29
N GLU A 213 -4.17 -3.82 -4.75
CA GLU A 213 -4.83 -4.53 -3.66
C GLU A 213 -5.24 -5.93 -4.07
N LEU A 214 -5.81 -6.08 -5.28
CA LEU A 214 -6.22 -7.38 -5.78
C LEU A 214 -5.04 -8.34 -5.91
N VAL A 215 -3.90 -7.85 -6.43
CA VAL A 215 -2.68 -8.67 -6.56
C VAL A 215 -2.11 -9.02 -5.20
N VAL A 216 -2.09 -8.09 -4.25
CA VAL A 216 -1.65 -8.36 -2.87
C VAL A 216 -2.59 -9.37 -2.21
N LEU A 217 -3.91 -9.21 -2.31
CA LEU A 217 -4.91 -10.12 -1.74
C LEU A 217 -4.79 -11.52 -2.32
N ALA A 218 -4.82 -11.64 -3.65
CA ALA A 218 -4.72 -12.93 -4.34
C ALA A 218 -3.39 -13.62 -4.04
N GLY A 219 -2.28 -12.87 -4.05
CA GLY A 219 -0.96 -13.37 -3.71
C GLY A 219 -0.86 -13.84 -2.26
N ALA A 220 -1.40 -13.06 -1.32
CA ALA A 220 -1.38 -13.39 0.10
C ALA A 220 -2.23 -14.62 0.42
N LEU A 221 -3.47 -14.69 -0.08
CA LEU A 221 -4.31 -15.87 0.05
C LEU A 221 -3.63 -17.11 -0.56
N TRP A 222 -3.06 -16.97 -1.75
CA TRP A 222 -2.36 -18.08 -2.39
C TRP A 222 -1.19 -18.59 -1.53
N LEU A 223 -0.37 -17.69 -0.99
CA LEU A 223 0.77 -18.08 -0.15
C LEU A 223 0.33 -18.72 1.16
N LEU A 224 -0.73 -18.20 1.79
CA LEU A 224 -1.27 -18.74 3.04
C LEU A 224 -1.85 -20.15 2.85
N PHE A 225 -2.58 -20.40 1.77
CA PHE A 225 -3.26 -21.69 1.55
C PHE A 225 -2.44 -22.71 0.77
N LYS A 226 -1.72 -22.28 -0.28
CA LYS A 226 -0.99 -23.19 -1.19
C LYS A 226 0.53 -23.11 -1.05
N GLY A 227 1.04 -22.04 -0.45
CA GLY A 227 2.48 -21.80 -0.36
C GLY A 227 3.14 -21.58 -1.73
N LYS A 228 4.48 -21.54 -1.71
CA LYS A 228 5.29 -21.50 -2.93
C LYS A 228 5.64 -22.92 -3.35
N LYS A 229 5.18 -23.34 -4.54
CA LYS A 229 5.63 -24.62 -5.10
C LYS A 229 7.12 -24.51 -5.48
N PRO A 230 7.95 -25.50 -5.14
CA PRO A 230 9.35 -25.50 -5.57
C PRO A 230 9.40 -25.58 -7.10
N VAL A 231 10.26 -24.76 -7.72
CA VAL A 231 10.58 -24.90 -9.14
C VAL A 231 11.37 -26.19 -9.29
N ILE A 232 10.75 -27.21 -9.88
CA ILE A 232 11.45 -28.43 -10.27
C ILE A 232 12.39 -28.01 -11.39
N VAL A 233 13.68 -27.85 -11.07
CA VAL A 233 14.71 -27.75 -12.09
C VAL A 233 14.84 -29.17 -12.65
N THR A 234 14.18 -29.42 -13.78
CA THR A 234 14.50 -30.57 -14.61
C THR A 234 15.96 -30.44 -15.00
N LYS A 235 16.83 -31.24 -14.38
CA LYS A 235 18.17 -31.48 -14.92
C LYS A 235 17.97 -32.15 -16.27
N THR A 236 18.11 -31.37 -17.34
CA THR A 236 18.43 -31.94 -18.65
C THR A 236 19.84 -32.50 -18.53
N ASN A 237 19.93 -33.83 -18.42
CA ASN A 237 21.17 -34.56 -18.64
C ASN A 237 21.55 -34.51 -20.11
#